data_AF-A0A1V8NRU4-F1
#
_entry.id   AF-A0A1V8NRU4-F1
#
_cell.length_a   1.000
_cell.length_b   1.000
_cell.length_c   1.000
_cell.angle_alpha   90.00
_cell.angle_beta   90.00
_cell.angle_gamma   90.00
#
_symmetry.space_group_name_H-M   'P 1'
#
loop_
_entity.id
_entity.type
_entity.pdbx_description
1 polymer ?
#
loop_
_entity_poly.entity_id
_entity_poly.type
_entity_poly.pdbx_seq_one_letter_code
_entity_poly.pdbx_strand_id
1 'polypeptide(L)' 'MLIKCAYHLCNKEIEEKESLEKPLHFMQGVIPTTELKKYCCEQCAVYDQMAHEL' A
#
# COMPACT_ATOMS: atom_id res chain seq x y z
N MET A 1 8.05 1.02 -16.29
CA MET A 1 8.71 0.34 -15.16
C MET A 1 7.65 -0.48 -14.45
N LEU A 2 7.93 -1.76 -14.16
CA LEU A 2 7.02 -2.59 -13.36
C LEU A 2 7.39 -2.42 -11.89
N ILE A 3 6.38 -2.25 -11.04
CA ILE A 3 6.53 -2.16 -9.59
C ILE A 3 5.72 -3.27 -8.95
N LYS A 4 6.13 -3.70 -7.77
CA LYS A 4 5.32 -4.62 -6.96
C LYS A 4 4.23 -3.85 -6.23
N CYS A 5 3.05 -4.46 -6.12
CA CYS A 5 2.01 -3.97 -5.24
C CYS A 5 2.58 -3.83 -3.82
N ALA A 6 2.33 -2.69 -3.18
CA ALA A 6 2.80 -2.45 -1.82
C ALA A 6 2.21 -3.41 -0.79
N TYR A 7 1.00 -3.91 -1.03
CA TYR A 7 0.37 -4.88 -0.15
C TYR A 7 1.12 -6.22 -0.18
N HIS A 8 1.74 -6.59 0.95
CA HIS A 8 2.69 -7.71 1.01
C HIS A 8 2.10 -9.09 0.69
N LEU A 9 0.78 -9.27 0.79
CA LEU A 9 0.10 -10.51 0.38
C LEU A 9 -0.26 -10.52 -1.11
N CYS A 10 -0.18 -9.37 -1.79
CA CYS A 10 -0.39 -9.27 -3.22
C CYS A 10 0.96 -9.35 -3.96
N ASN A 11 1.25 -10.51 -4.55
CA ASN A 11 2.47 -10.72 -5.36
C ASN A 11 2.34 -10.22 -6.81
N LYS A 12 1.43 -9.26 -7.09
CA LYS A 12 1.27 -8.72 -8.45
C LYS A 12 2.34 -7.67 -8.75
N GLU A 13 2.91 -7.78 -9.93
CA GLU A 13 3.68 -6.72 -10.57
C GLU A 13 2.75 -5.95 -11.51
N ILE A 14 2.79 -4.63 -11.43
CA ILE A 14 1.95 -3.71 -12.19
C ILE A 14 2.80 -2.67 -12.88
N GLU A 15 2.31 -2.14 -14.00
CA GLU A 15 2.94 -0.96 -14.58
C GLU A 15 2.78 0.23 -13.63
N GLU A 16 3.86 0.97 -13.41
CA GLU A 16 3.85 2.14 -12.53
C GLU A 16 2.78 3.17 -12.95
N LYS A 17 2.53 3.31 -14.26
CA LYS A 17 1.50 4.21 -14.82
C LYS A 17 0.07 3.77 -14.48
N GLU A 18 -0.13 2.48 -14.21
CA GLU A 18 -1.43 1.87 -13.88
C GLU A 18 -1.59 1.66 -12.37
N SER A 19 -0.56 2.00 -11.60
CA SER A 19 -0.59 1.84 -10.15
C SER A 19 -1.47 2.89 -9.48
N LEU A 20 -2.17 2.46 -8.45
CA LEU A 20 -2.99 3.30 -7.61
C LEU A 20 -2.16 3.79 -6.44
N GLU A 21 -1.83 5.08 -6.41
CA GLU A 21 -1.14 5.70 -5.28
C GLU A 21 -2.15 6.06 -4.17
N LYS A 22 -1.94 5.55 -2.96
CA LYS A 22 -2.77 5.83 -1.79
C LYS A 22 -1.90 6.03 -0.55
N PRO A 23 -2.32 6.92 0.37
CA PRO A 23 -1.66 7.04 1.67
C PRO A 23 -1.95 5.79 2.52
N LEU A 24 -0.90 5.29 3.17
CA LEU A 24 -0.95 4.27 4.21
C LEU A 24 -0.67 4.96 5.54
N HIS A 25 -1.65 4.93 6.45
CA HIS A 25 -1.51 5.49 7.79
C HIS A 25 -1.20 4.36 8.77
N PHE A 26 -0.10 4.48 9.50
CA PHE A 26 0.33 3.46 10.46
C PHE A 26 1.07 4.08 11.64
N MET A 27 1.13 3.37 12.75
CA MET A 27 1.91 3.79 13.92
C MET A 27 3.33 3.23 13.82
N GLN A 28 4.32 4.11 13.70
CA GLN A 28 5.73 3.73 13.85
C GLN A 28 6.11 3.86 15.33
N GLY A 29 5.78 2.84 16.12
CA GLY A 29 5.85 2.90 17.58
C GLY A 29 4.70 3.75 18.14
N VAL A 30 5.01 4.94 18.67
CA VAL A 30 4.02 5.91 19.19
C VAL A 30 3.76 7.08 18.22
N ILE A 31 4.47 7.11 17.10
CA ILE A 31 4.41 8.22 16.14
C ILE A 31 3.43 7.82 15.03
N PRO A 32 2.34 8.58 14.82
CA PRO A 32 1.48 8.39 13.67
C PRO A 32 2.23 8.84 12.41
N THR A 33 2.43 7.89 11.49
CA THR A 33 3.16 8.09 10.24
C THR A 33 2.20 7.87 9.06
N THR A 34 2.47 8.57 7.96
CA THR A 34 1.75 8.40 6.69
C THR A 34 2.75 8.27 5.55
N GLU A 35 2.65 7.18 4.78
CA GLU A 35 3.50 6.94 3.60
C GLU A 35 2.64 6.81 2.34
N LEU A 36 3.09 7.38 1.22
CA LEU A 36 2.47 7.12 -0.08
C LEU A 36 2.97 5.79 -0.63
N LYS A 37 2.04 4.89 -0.90
CA LYS A 37 2.30 3.54 -1.41
C LYS A 37 1.54 3.34 -2.72
N LYS A 38 2.10 2.52 -3.60
CA LYS A 38 1.52 2.19 -4.90
C LYS A 38 0.95 0.78 -4.89
N TYR A 39 -0.30 0.63 -5.30
CA TYR A 39 -1.06 -0.63 -5.23
C TYR A 39 -1.59 -1.02 -6.60
N CYS A 40 -1.89 -2.32 -6.78
CA CYS A 40 -2.51 -2.82 -8.00
C CYS A 40 -4.01 -2.52 -8.11
N CYS A 41 -4.67 -2.27 -6.98
CA CYS A 41 -6.09 -1.94 -6.91
C CYS A 41 -6.42 -1.32 -5.54
N GLU A 42 -7.59 -0.69 -5.44
CA GLU A 42 -8.08 -0.08 -4.20
C GLU A 42 -8.26 -1.10 -3.08
N GLN A 43 -8.72 -2.31 -3.40
CA GLN A 43 -8.89 -3.39 -2.42
C GLN A 43 -7.57 -3.75 -1.71
N CYS A 44 -6.44 -3.75 -2.43
CA CYS A 44 -5.14 -3.99 -1.82
C CYS A 44 -4.73 -2.85 -0.89
N ALA A 45 -5.02 -1.59 -1.25
CA ALA A 45 -4.75 -0.45 -0.38
C ALA A 45 -5.58 -0.53 0.92
N VAL A 46 -6.85 -0.91 0.83
CA VAL A 46 -7.73 -1.09 2.00
C VAL A 46 -7.23 -2.22 2.89
N TYR A 47 -6.86 -3.37 2.32
CA TYR A 47 -6.34 -4.50 3.10
C TYR A 47 -4.99 -4.19 3.76
N ASP A 48 -4.12 -3.43 3.09
CA ASP A 48 -2.85 -3.00 3.68
C ASP A 48 -3.07 -2.01 4.84
N GLN A 49 -4.02 -1.08 4.70
CA GLN A 49 -4.42 -0.17 5.77
C GLN A 49 -4.96 -0.94 6.99
N MET A 50 -5.88 -1.88 6.78
CA MET A 50 -6.45 -2.70 7.86
C MET A 50 -5.38 -3.54 8.58
N ALA A 51 -4.36 -4.01 7.87
CA ALA A 51 -3.27 -4.76 8.47
C ALA A 51 -2.40 -3.93 9.43
N HIS A 52 -2.36 -2.61 9.26
CA HIS A 52 -1.58 -1.68 10.09
C HIS A 52 -2.40 -1.00 11.20
N GLU A 53 -3.72 -1.20 11.24
CA GLU A 53 -4.62 -0.66 12.26
C GLU A 53 -4.86 -1.61 13.45
N LEU A 54 -4.28 -2.83 13.43
CA LEU A 54 -4.42 -3.87 14.46
C LEU A 54 -3.41 -3.75 15.62
#